data_AF-A0A946E3Q5-F1
#
_entry.id   AF-A0A946E3Q5-F1
#
_cell.length_a   1.000
_cell.length_b   1.000
_cell.length_c   1.000
_cell.angle_alpha   90.00
_cell.angle_beta   90.00
_cell.angle_gamma   90.00
#
_symmetry.space_group_name_H-M   'P 1'
#
loop_
_entity.id
_entity.type
_entity.pdbx_description
1 polymer ?
#
loop_
_entity_poly.entity_id
_entity_poly.type
_entity_poly.pdbx_seq_one_letter_code
_entity_poly.pdbx_strand_id
1 'polypeptide(L)' 'MPATGNIYLQKVDEAIRFPATFTEAIDRFGNSAVARDLFGGAFVDFFAQSRASQQADFDRLVTDTELQRFFELI' A
#
# COMPACT_ATOMS: atom_id res chain seq x y z
N MET A 1 -6.48 -20.75 -9.21
CA MET A 1 -5.44 -21.78 -9.44
C MET A 1 -4.09 -21.17 -9.14
N PRO A 2 -3.11 -21.91 -8.60
CA PRO A 2 -1.77 -21.36 -8.37
C PRO A 2 -1.18 -20.86 -9.68
N ALA A 3 -0.53 -19.69 -9.65
CA ALA A 3 0.17 -19.17 -10.81
C ALA A 3 1.31 -20.12 -11.20
N THR A 4 1.41 -20.47 -12.48
CA THR A 4 2.43 -21.41 -12.98
C THR A 4 3.48 -20.64 -13.79
N GLY A 5 4.76 -20.91 -13.57
CA GLY A 5 5.87 -20.28 -14.30
C GLY A 5 6.24 -18.87 -13.82
N ASN A 6 6.86 -18.07 -14.71
CA ASN A 6 7.29 -16.71 -14.39
C ASN A 6 6.11 -15.72 -14.51
N ILE A 7 5.66 -15.19 -13.37
CA ILE A 7 4.51 -14.27 -13.29
C ILE A 7 4.78 -12.87 -13.83
N TYR A 8 6.05 -12.42 -13.91
CA TYR A 8 6.40 -11.10 -14.46
C TYR A 8 6.12 -10.99 -15.96
N LEU A 9 6.03 -12.13 -16.66
CA LEU A 9 5.72 -12.20 -18.10
C LEU A 9 4.22 -12.38 -18.37
N GLN A 10 3.40 -12.44 -17.33
CA GLN A 10 1.98 -12.76 -17.43
C GLN A 10 1.12 -11.55 -17.11
N LYS A 11 -0.03 -11.43 -17.80
CA LYS A 11 -1.04 -10.45 -17.42
C LYS A 11 -1.82 -10.99 -16.22
N VAL A 12 -1.69 -10.31 -15.09
CA VAL A 12 -2.45 -10.60 -13.88
C VAL A 12 -3.72 -9.75 -13.88
N ASP A 13 -4.87 -10.38 -13.64
CA ASP A 13 -6.16 -9.72 -13.52
C ASP A 13 -6.15 -8.71 -12.38
N GLU A 14 -6.76 -7.55 -12.59
CA GLU A 14 -6.79 -6.46 -11.62
C GLU A 14 -7.41 -6.87 -10.28
N ALA A 15 -8.42 -7.75 -10.30
CA ALA A 15 -9.11 -8.25 -9.11
C ALA A 15 -8.20 -9.02 -8.13
N ILE A 16 -7.11 -9.61 -8.61
CA ILE A 16 -6.16 -10.38 -7.77
C ILE A 16 -4.82 -9.66 -7.62
N ARG A 17 -4.68 -8.45 -8.15
CA ARG A 17 -3.47 -7.64 -7.94
C ARG A 17 -3.42 -7.13 -6.52
N PHE A 18 -2.21 -7.20 -5.96
CA PHE A 18 -1.91 -6.49 -4.73
C PHE A 18 -2.04 -4.98 -4.93
N PRO A 19 -2.40 -4.24 -3.88
CA PRO A 19 -2.39 -2.78 -3.91
C PRO A 19 -1.00 -2.26 -4.31
N ALA A 20 -0.97 -1.28 -5.21
CA ALA A 20 0.26 -0.72 -5.78
C ALA A 20 0.91 0.32 -4.87
N THR A 21 0.15 0.86 -3.91
CA THR A 21 0.61 1.88 -2.95
C THR A 21 0.23 1.48 -1.54
N PHE A 22 0.95 2.06 -0.57
CA PHE A 22 0.60 1.84 0.83
C PHE A 22 -0.77 2.42 1.17
N THR A 23 -1.11 3.59 0.63
CA THR A 23 -2.44 4.21 0.76
C THR A 23 -3.55 3.27 0.29
N GLU A 24 -3.38 2.64 -0.88
CA GLU A 24 -4.36 1.67 -1.39
C GLU A 24 -4.45 0.43 -0.49
N ALA A 25 -3.33 -0.04 0.07
CA ALA A 25 -3.32 -1.15 1.01
C ALA A 25 -4.07 -0.81 2.32
N ILE A 26 -3.90 0.41 2.84
CA ILE A 26 -4.60 0.91 4.02
C ILE A 26 -6.10 0.95 3.77
N ASP A 27 -6.53 1.49 2.63
CA ASP A 27 -7.94 1.58 2.26
C ASP A 27 -8.57 0.18 2.09
N ARG A 28 -7.92 -0.71 1.34
CA ARG A 28 -8.39 -2.10 1.19
C ARG A 28 -8.46 -2.84 2.52
N PHE A 29 -7.52 -2.61 3.44
CA PHE A 29 -7.56 -3.22 4.78
C PHE A 29 -8.71 -2.69 5.63
N GLY A 30 -8.92 -1.36 5.66
CA GLY A 30 -10.01 -0.73 6.43
C GLY A 30 -11.41 -1.17 5.99
N ASN A 31 -11.57 -1.46 4.69
CA ASN A 31 -12.80 -1.93 4.08
C ASN A 31 -12.95 -3.47 4.06
N SER A 32 -11.97 -4.22 4.56
CA SER A 32 -11.98 -5.68 4.50
C SER A 32 -12.92 -6.29 5.55
N ALA A 33 -14.01 -6.92 5.08
CA ALA A 33 -14.92 -7.68 5.94
C ALA A 33 -14.19 -8.83 6.67
N VAL A 34 -13.26 -9.49 5.98
CA VAL A 34 -12.45 -10.59 6.56
C VAL A 34 -11.56 -10.07 7.69
N ALA A 35 -10.90 -8.91 7.50
CA ALA A 35 -10.08 -8.32 8.56
C ALA A 35 -10.93 -7.92 9.78
N ARG A 36 -12.13 -7.40 9.55
CA ARG A 36 -13.07 -7.03 10.62
C ARG A 36 -13.57 -8.24 11.41
N ASP A 37 -13.81 -9.37 10.74
CA ASP A 37 -14.21 -10.62 11.39
C ASP A 37 -13.08 -11.21 12.24
N LEU A 38 -11.85 -11.22 11.70
CA LEU A 38 -10.69 -11.80 12.38
C LEU A 38 -10.16 -10.95 13.53
N PHE A 39 -10.16 -9.63 13.38
CA PHE A 39 -9.48 -8.71 14.33
C PHE A 39 -10.42 -7.79 15.09
N GLY A 40 -11.69 -7.70 14.68
CA GLY A 40 -12.66 -6.76 15.24
C GLY A 40 -12.61 -5.38 14.60
N GLY A 41 -13.79 -4.76 14.46
CA GLY A 41 -13.94 -3.46 13.78
C GLY A 41 -13.09 -2.34 14.40
N ALA A 42 -13.12 -2.21 15.73
CA ALA A 42 -12.37 -1.16 16.44
C ALA A 42 -10.86 -1.24 16.19
N PHE A 43 -10.30 -2.45 16.12
CA PHE A 43 -8.88 -2.64 15.80
C PHE A 43 -8.59 -2.24 14.35
N VAL A 44 -9.40 -2.70 13.40
CA VAL A 44 -9.22 -2.41 11.98
C VAL A 44 -9.26 -0.90 11.73
N ASP A 45 -10.25 -0.22 12.30
CA ASP A 45 -10.43 1.23 12.16
C ASP A 45 -9.22 2.00 12.73
N PHE A 46 -8.81 1.67 13.96
CA PHE A 46 -7.65 2.30 14.60
C PHE A 46 -6.35 2.03 13.83
N PHE A 47 -6.11 0.79 13.41
CA PHE A 47 -4.89 0.42 12.71
C PHE A 47 -4.82 1.11 11.35
N ALA A 48 -5.89 1.10 10.56
CA ALA A 48 -5.93 1.79 9.27
C ALA A 48 -5.66 3.30 9.45
N GLN A 49 -6.29 3.93 10.44
CA GLN A 49 -6.08 5.35 10.72
C GLN A 49 -4.64 5.66 11.14
N SER A 50 -4.04 4.82 11.99
CA SER A 50 -2.63 4.97 12.39
C SER A 50 -1.68 4.90 11.19
N ARG A 51 -1.97 4.03 10.21
CA ARG A 51 -1.17 3.92 8.98
C ARG A 51 -1.39 5.09 8.04
N ALA A 52 -2.62 5.59 7.94
CA ALA A 52 -2.91 6.79 7.15
C ALA A 52 -2.14 8.01 7.67
N SER A 53 -2.08 8.21 8.99
CA SER A 53 -1.28 9.29 9.58
C SER A 53 0.22 9.14 9.29
N GLN A 54 0.76 7.92 9.39
CA GLN A 54 2.17 7.65 9.04
C GLN A 54 2.47 7.96 7.57
N GLN A 55 1.56 7.58 6.66
CA GLN A 55 1.72 7.90 5.24
C GLN A 55 1.67 9.41 5.00
N ALA A 56 0.74 10.13 5.64
CA ALA A 56 0.65 11.58 5.51
C ALA A 56 1.90 12.31 6.05
N ASP A 57 2.56 11.76 7.07
CA ASP A 57 3.83 12.28 7.56
C ASP A 57 4.97 11.98 6.57
N PHE A 58 4.98 10.78 5.98
CA PHE A 58 5.95 10.40 4.95
C PHE A 58 5.82 11.25 3.68
N ASP A 59 4.60 11.56 3.24
CA ASP A 59 4.32 12.38 2.05
C ASP A 59 4.89 13.81 2.16
N ARG A 60 5.23 14.27 3.37
CA ARG A 60 5.84 15.59 3.61
C ARG A 60 7.37 15.55 3.56
N LEU A 61 7.98 14.37 3.48
CA LEU A 61 9.43 14.22 3.44
C LEU A 61 9.93 14.31 1.99
N VAL A 62 11.03 15.02 1.80
CA VAL A 62 11.80 14.94 0.56
C VAL A 62 12.89 13.90 0.78
N THR A 63 12.90 12.86 -0.04
CA THR A 63 13.86 11.77 0.08
C THR A 63 15.22 12.15 -0.49
N ASP A 64 16.30 11.55 0.00
CA ASP A 64 17.66 11.82 -0.48
C ASP A 64 17.82 11.53 -1.98
N THR A 65 17.11 10.54 -2.50
CA THR A 65 17.09 10.23 -3.94
C THR A 65 16.44 11.35 -4.76
N GLU A 66 15.42 12.01 -4.22
CA GLU A 66 14.82 13.18 -4.86
C GLU A 66 15.78 14.38 -4.82
N LEU A 67 16.45 14.60 -3.69
CA LEU A 67 17.48 15.65 -3.56
C LEU A 67 18.63 15.44 -4.56
N GLN A 68 19.14 14.21 -4.70
CA GLN A 68 20.20 13.88 -5.66
C GLN A 68 19.81 14.22 -7.11
N ARG A 69 18.57 13.90 -7.53
CA ARG A 69 18.08 14.27 -8.87
C ARG A 69 18.05 15.78 -9.07
N PHE A 70 17.69 16.55 -8.04
CA PHE A 70 17.66 18.02 -8.14
C PHE A 70 19.07 18.65 -8.17
N PHE A 71 20.07 18.05 -7.52
CA PHE A 71 21.44 18.54 -7.56
C PHE A 71 22.23 18.14 -8.82
N GLU A 72 21.86 17.06 -9.50
CA GLU A 72 22.43 16.68 -10.81
C GLU A 72 21.86 17.51 -11.99
N LEU A 73 20.85 18.34 -11.74
CA LEU A 73 20.19 19.19 -12.76
C LEU A 73 20.76 20.62 -12.86
N ILE A 74 21.86 20.93 -12.15
CA ILE A 74 22.57 22.23 -12.20
C ILE A 74 23.93 22.04 -12.86
#